data_AF-A0A431JA36-F1
#
_entry.id   AF-A0A431JA36-F1
#
_cell.length_a   1.000
_cell.length_b   1.000
_cell.length_c   1.000
_cell.angle_alpha   90.00
_cell.angle_beta   90.00
_cell.angle_gamma   90.00
#
_symmetry.space_group_name_H-M   'P 1'
#
loop_
_entity.id
_entity.type
_entity.pdbx_description
1 polymer ?
#
loop_
_entity_poly.entity_id
_entity_poly.type
_entity_poly.pdbx_seq_one_letter_code
_entity_poly.pdbx_strand_id
1 'polypeptide(L)'
;MPAPGLGGPARRHCHPPSAAECRPAGPVQCLGPARAAGAGRLGRRPAAAPPRHAAQCLAVRPGLGAAAAAWRRVVAGLCFRAAGADRGPFLRRPVAGPAAAGPPGRKPVRLRLGHELDLRRAAADADRRRHRQRLLARARCGAVHLAVREARMSAVGSRELRISGLCYLAIIALGLWAEAGVRGRLVVAGDAAATAANILAHPQLWRSGLAADLLMQVLDLPVIVMMWRLLRPVSEPLALTATGLNLVQTAVLVANRVQALAALDLLTNPSMAAAFPPSQRDALALFAVHLHGQGFGIGLIFFGVACLVRGALIARSGVLPRVFGGLLALAGACYLVNSFALLLAPAIAQRLFPAVLLPSFVGELALSLWLLLGRHRPNPAPAAAKAC
;
A
#
# COMPACT_ATOMS: atom_id res chain seq x y z
N MET A 1 -31.53 43.24 61.87
CA MET A 1 -30.65 44.20 62.59
C MET A 1 -30.30 43.60 63.95
N PRO A 2 -29.05 43.72 64.45
CA PRO A 2 -27.78 43.99 63.76
C PRO A 2 -26.64 43.02 64.16
N ALA A 3 -25.53 43.13 63.41
CA ALA A 3 -24.21 42.52 63.57
C ALA A 3 -23.39 43.19 64.72
N PRO A 4 -22.04 43.05 64.93
CA PRO A 4 -20.94 43.24 63.95
C PRO A 4 -19.70 42.31 64.10
N GLY A 5 -18.88 42.10 63.07
CA GLY A 5 -17.61 42.83 62.80
C GLY A 5 -16.42 41.86 63.00
N LEU A 6 -15.25 41.87 62.35
CA LEU A 6 -14.39 42.73 61.52
C LEU A 6 -13.42 41.75 60.80
N GLY A 7 -12.84 41.90 59.61
CA GLY A 7 -12.08 43.00 58.99
C GLY A 7 -10.92 42.36 58.17
N GLY A 8 -10.68 42.80 56.92
CA GLY A 8 -9.53 42.39 56.06
C GLY A 8 -8.21 43.08 56.46
N PRO A 9 -7.22 43.36 55.56
CA PRO A 9 -7.11 43.10 54.11
C PRO A 9 -5.67 42.73 53.60
N ALA A 10 -5.49 42.73 52.25
CA ALA A 10 -4.30 43.17 51.48
C ALA A 10 -3.37 42.15 50.75
N ARG A 11 -3.63 42.02 49.44
CA ARG A 11 -2.77 42.11 48.23
C ARG A 11 -1.28 41.73 48.29
N ARG A 12 -0.81 41.03 47.24
CA ARG A 12 0.40 41.37 46.44
C ARG A 12 0.36 40.75 45.03
N HIS A 13 0.50 41.61 44.02
CA HIS A 13 0.79 41.29 42.63
C HIS A 13 2.27 40.90 42.45
N CYS A 14 2.58 40.07 41.45
CA CYS A 14 3.82 40.10 40.68
C CYS A 14 3.63 39.45 39.30
N HIS A 15 4.08 40.13 38.25
CA HIS A 15 4.24 39.69 36.85
C HIS A 15 5.63 40.23 36.39
N PRO A 16 6.16 39.78 35.23
CA PRO A 16 7.22 38.78 34.98
C PRO A 16 8.66 39.37 34.89
N PRO A 17 9.64 38.60 34.37
CA PRO A 17 10.41 39.17 33.26
C PRO A 17 10.67 38.22 32.08
N SER A 18 11.08 38.87 31.00
CA SER A 18 11.31 38.46 29.62
C SER A 18 12.61 37.68 29.36
N ALA A 19 12.58 36.89 28.26
CA ALA A 19 13.61 36.67 27.24
C ALA A 19 15.10 36.56 27.64
N ALA A 20 15.67 35.37 27.41
CA ALA A 20 17.08 35.21 27.02
C ALA A 20 17.19 34.06 26.00
N GLU A 21 17.54 34.42 24.76
CA GLU A 21 18.05 33.51 23.74
C GLU A 21 19.44 33.00 24.13
N CYS A 22 19.71 31.71 23.90
CA CYS A 22 20.99 31.25 23.35
C CYS A 22 20.90 29.79 22.85
N ARG A 23 21.51 29.57 21.69
CA ARG A 23 21.46 28.38 20.81
C ARG A 23 22.51 27.30 21.22
N PRO A 24 22.63 26.16 20.51
CA PRO A 24 22.90 24.84 21.08
C PRO A 24 24.39 24.49 21.18
N ALA A 25 24.72 23.52 22.04
CA ALA A 25 26.00 22.81 21.99
C ALA A 25 25.76 21.30 22.11
N GLY A 26 26.40 20.56 21.21
CA GLY A 26 26.39 19.10 21.12
C GLY A 26 27.21 18.41 22.21
N PRO A 27 27.49 17.10 22.02
CA PRO A 27 27.49 16.10 23.09
C PRO A 27 28.86 15.92 23.72
N VAL A 28 28.95 15.34 24.93
CA VAL A 28 30.02 14.40 25.34
C VAL A 28 29.85 13.87 26.79
N GLN A 29 29.80 12.53 26.86
CA GLN A 29 30.45 11.60 27.79
C GLN A 29 29.98 11.32 29.23
N CYS A 30 30.08 10.02 29.50
CA CYS A 30 29.80 9.24 30.70
C CYS A 30 30.79 9.53 31.84
N LEU A 31 30.27 9.51 33.07
CA LEU A 31 31.05 9.40 34.30
C LEU A 31 30.59 8.14 35.06
N GLY A 32 31.50 7.18 35.23
CA GLY A 32 31.37 6.10 36.21
C GLY A 32 31.85 6.55 37.59
N PRO A 33 31.47 5.86 38.69
CA PRO A 33 31.95 6.20 40.02
C PRO A 33 33.23 5.44 40.40
N ALA A 34 34.07 6.13 41.17
CA ALA A 34 35.38 5.70 41.63
C ALA A 34 35.40 5.27 43.11
N ARG A 35 36.22 4.23 43.37
CA ARG A 35 37.15 3.97 44.50
C ARG A 35 36.66 3.89 45.96
N ALA A 36 37.08 2.80 46.62
CA ALA A 36 37.99 2.70 47.79
C ALA A 36 37.91 1.25 48.34
N ALA A 37 38.88 0.56 48.96
CA ALA A 37 40.30 0.64 49.33
C ALA A 37 40.66 -0.85 49.69
N GLY A 38 41.82 -1.46 49.43
CA GLY A 38 43.11 -1.23 50.07
C GLY A 38 43.77 -2.59 50.43
N ALA A 39 45.04 -2.74 50.04
CA ALA A 39 46.12 -3.62 50.55
C ALA A 39 46.14 -5.15 50.29
N GLY A 40 47.18 -5.62 49.57
CA GLY A 40 47.82 -6.92 49.85
C GLY A 40 48.37 -7.79 48.70
N ARG A 41 49.59 -7.49 48.21
CA ARG A 41 50.64 -8.38 47.63
C ARG A 41 50.36 -9.35 46.44
N LEU A 42 51.00 -8.99 45.30
CA LEU A 42 51.76 -9.79 44.31
C LEU A 42 51.50 -11.31 44.14
N GLY A 43 50.98 -11.69 42.97
CA GLY A 43 51.03 -13.04 42.40
C GLY A 43 50.64 -13.07 40.91
N ARG A 44 51.42 -13.73 40.06
CA ARG A 44 51.31 -13.78 38.58
C ARG A 44 50.23 -14.76 38.07
N ARG A 45 49.60 -14.40 36.92
CA ARG A 45 48.90 -15.22 35.85
C ARG A 45 47.44 -15.68 36.10
N PRO A 46 46.70 -16.17 35.06
CA PRO A 46 46.10 -15.44 33.93
C PRO A 46 44.57 -15.68 33.81
N ALA A 47 43.96 -15.15 32.75
CA ALA A 47 42.53 -15.05 32.45
C ALA A 47 41.66 -16.32 32.66
N ALA A 48 40.50 -16.13 33.29
CA ALA A 48 39.40 -17.09 33.40
C ALA A 48 38.12 -16.54 32.73
N ALA A 49 37.41 -17.41 32.02
CA ALA A 49 36.19 -17.18 31.24
C ALA A 49 34.94 -16.86 32.08
N PRO A 50 33.88 -16.25 31.51
CA PRO A 50 32.58 -16.14 32.18
C PRO A 50 31.63 -17.32 31.83
N PRO A 51 30.64 -17.61 32.71
CA PRO A 51 29.96 -18.90 32.79
C PRO A 51 28.70 -19.00 31.91
N ARG A 52 28.28 -20.26 31.71
CA ARG A 52 27.05 -20.68 31.01
C ARG A 52 25.90 -20.96 32.00
N HIS A 53 24.68 -20.85 31.46
CA HIS A 53 23.39 -21.43 31.88
C HIS A 53 22.52 -20.71 32.93
N ALA A 54 21.39 -20.17 32.46
CA ALA A 54 20.06 -20.68 32.84
C ALA A 54 19.02 -20.27 31.77
N ALA A 55 18.65 -21.25 30.95
CA ALA A 55 17.52 -21.19 30.03
C ALA A 55 16.28 -21.71 30.76
N GLN A 56 15.16 -21.00 30.67
CA GLN A 56 13.84 -21.59 30.88
C GLN A 56 12.90 -21.16 29.76
N CYS A 57 12.55 -22.15 28.95
CA CYS A 57 11.61 -22.11 27.85
C CYS A 57 10.18 -21.97 28.37
N LEU A 58 9.39 -21.07 27.76
CA LEU A 58 7.94 -21.20 27.72
C LEU A 58 7.53 -21.28 26.25
N ALA A 59 7.06 -22.47 25.87
CA ALA A 59 6.69 -22.86 24.53
C ALA A 59 5.44 -22.11 24.06
N VAL A 60 5.56 -21.32 22.99
CA VAL A 60 4.44 -20.76 22.23
C VAL A 60 4.20 -21.64 21.01
N ARG A 61 2.94 -22.10 20.86
CA ARG A 61 2.43 -23.03 19.84
C ARG A 61 2.85 -22.68 18.39
N PRO A 62 3.13 -23.68 17.52
CA PRO A 62 3.51 -23.47 16.12
C PRO A 62 2.26 -23.31 15.24
N GLY A 63 1.57 -22.17 15.31
CA GLY A 63 0.39 -21.88 14.46
C GLY A 63 0.63 -20.81 13.39
N LEU A 64 1.59 -19.91 13.60
CA LEU A 64 1.79 -18.71 12.76
C LEU A 64 2.85 -18.89 11.65
N GLY A 65 3.63 -19.97 11.69
CA GLY A 65 4.72 -20.21 10.74
C GLY A 65 4.24 -20.57 9.33
N ALA A 66 3.14 -21.31 9.21
CA ALA A 66 2.63 -21.75 7.91
C ALA A 66 2.01 -20.59 7.10
N ALA A 67 1.26 -19.70 7.76
CA ALA A 67 0.71 -18.50 7.14
C ALA A 67 1.81 -17.54 6.72
N ALA A 68 2.81 -17.29 7.59
CA ALA A 68 3.95 -16.44 7.27
C ALA A 68 4.85 -17.01 6.16
N ALA A 69 4.99 -18.34 6.07
CA ALA A 69 5.75 -19.01 5.02
C ALA A 69 5.00 -18.98 3.67
N ALA A 70 3.68 -19.15 3.67
CA ALA A 70 2.85 -18.99 2.48
C ALA A 70 2.88 -17.54 1.97
N TRP A 71 2.83 -16.56 2.89
CA TRP A 71 2.92 -15.13 2.58
C TRP A 71 4.28 -14.73 1.99
N ARG A 72 5.38 -15.23 2.56
CA ARG A 72 6.74 -15.01 2.02
C ARG A 72 6.91 -15.54 0.60
N ARG A 73 6.28 -16.68 0.26
CA ARG A 73 6.35 -17.24 -1.11
C ARG A 73 5.58 -16.39 -2.12
N VAL A 74 4.44 -15.80 -1.72
CA VAL A 74 3.65 -14.90 -2.57
C VAL A 74 4.39 -13.57 -2.81
N VAL A 75 4.96 -12.97 -1.77
CA VAL A 75 5.70 -11.70 -1.87
C VAL A 75 7.03 -11.86 -2.61
N ALA A 76 7.79 -12.92 -2.33
CA ALA A 76 9.06 -13.18 -3.03
C ALA A 76 8.87 -13.47 -4.53
N GLY A 77 7.75 -14.09 -4.91
CA GLY A 77 7.38 -14.28 -6.32
C GLY A 77 7.03 -12.99 -7.07
N LEU A 78 6.59 -11.95 -6.36
CA LEU A 78 6.21 -10.64 -6.92
C LEU A 78 7.40 -9.68 -7.04
N CYS A 79 8.34 -9.68 -6.08
CA CYS A 79 9.48 -8.74 -6.09
C CYS A 79 10.60 -9.11 -7.07
N PHE A 80 10.83 -10.40 -7.36
CA PHE A 80 12.00 -10.81 -8.17
C PHE A 80 11.82 -10.64 -9.69
N ARG A 81 10.61 -10.30 -10.18
CA ARG A 81 10.34 -10.14 -11.62
C ARG A 81 10.25 -8.69 -12.11
N ALA A 82 10.43 -7.70 -11.23
CA ALA A 82 10.35 -6.28 -11.58
C ALA A 82 11.72 -5.63 -11.93
N ALA A 83 12.84 -6.35 -11.77
CA ALA A 83 14.18 -5.83 -12.02
C ALA A 83 14.86 -6.58 -13.18
N GLY A 84 14.50 -6.24 -14.41
CA GLY A 84 15.12 -6.82 -15.60
C GLY A 84 14.60 -6.20 -16.88
N ALA A 85 14.98 -4.95 -17.15
CA ALA A 85 14.80 -4.33 -18.46
C ALA A 85 16.04 -3.50 -18.84
N ASP A 86 16.53 -3.80 -20.03
CA ASP A 86 17.84 -3.54 -20.62
C ASP A 86 18.31 -2.10 -20.77
N ARG A 87 19.64 -1.94 -20.69
CA ARG A 87 20.39 -0.87 -21.34
C ARG A 87 20.54 -1.21 -22.82
N GLY A 88 19.97 -0.39 -23.71
CA GLY A 88 20.15 -0.55 -25.15
C GLY A 88 21.56 -0.16 -25.64
N PRO A 89 22.16 -0.87 -26.63
CA PRO A 89 23.43 -0.47 -27.21
C PRO A 89 23.25 0.62 -28.29
N PHE A 90 24.06 1.66 -28.17
CA PHE A 90 24.17 2.79 -29.07
C PHE A 90 24.85 2.34 -30.39
N LEU A 91 24.08 2.22 -31.48
CA LEU A 91 24.64 1.92 -32.82
C LEU A 91 25.19 3.21 -33.46
N ARG A 92 26.52 3.28 -33.58
CA ARG A 92 27.25 4.33 -34.32
C ARG A 92 26.96 4.21 -35.82
N ARG A 93 26.58 5.33 -36.44
CA ARG A 93 26.53 5.51 -37.90
C ARG A 93 27.95 5.55 -38.47
N PRO A 94 28.26 4.89 -39.60
CA PRO A 94 29.49 5.16 -40.32
C PRO A 94 29.36 6.46 -41.13
N VAL A 95 30.33 7.35 -40.94
CA VAL A 95 30.55 8.57 -41.74
C VAL A 95 31.32 8.16 -42.99
N ALA A 96 30.80 8.52 -44.17
CA ALA A 96 31.49 8.34 -45.44
C ALA A 96 32.59 9.42 -45.58
N GLY A 97 33.85 9.00 -45.74
CA GLY A 97 34.97 9.87 -46.11
C GLY A 97 35.04 10.11 -47.63
N PRO A 98 35.66 11.20 -48.09
CA PRO A 98 35.72 11.55 -49.50
C PRO A 98 36.75 10.69 -50.24
N ALA A 99 36.38 10.21 -51.43
CA ALA A 99 37.24 9.46 -52.33
C ALA A 99 38.15 10.40 -53.15
N ALA A 100 39.45 10.13 -53.11
CA ALA A 100 40.48 10.82 -53.88
C ALA A 100 40.48 10.41 -55.37
N ALA A 101 40.91 11.34 -56.21
CA ALA A 101 41.00 11.24 -57.67
C ALA A 101 42.19 10.37 -58.15
N GLY A 102 42.01 9.73 -59.31
CA GLY A 102 43.05 9.05 -60.10
C GLY A 102 42.62 8.86 -61.57
N PRO A 103 43.56 8.80 -62.53
CA PRO A 103 43.45 9.41 -63.87
C PRO A 103 42.90 8.47 -64.97
N PRO A 104 42.71 8.97 -66.22
CA PRO A 104 41.89 8.30 -67.23
C PRO A 104 42.70 7.41 -68.18
N GLY A 105 42.02 6.40 -68.73
CA GLY A 105 42.33 5.88 -70.07
C GLY A 105 42.36 4.36 -70.20
N ARG A 106 41.29 3.78 -70.75
CA ARG A 106 41.32 2.86 -71.92
C ARG A 106 39.91 2.37 -72.31
N LYS A 107 39.74 2.17 -73.62
CA LYS A 107 38.53 2.01 -74.44
C LYS A 107 37.80 0.65 -74.26
N PRO A 108 36.56 0.47 -74.79
CA PRO A 108 35.54 -0.38 -74.20
C PRO A 108 35.46 -1.79 -74.82
N VAL A 109 35.30 -2.80 -73.97
CA VAL A 109 34.66 -4.09 -74.30
C VAL A 109 33.47 -4.21 -73.35
N ARG A 110 32.36 -3.54 -73.68
CA ARG A 110 31.37 -3.14 -72.65
C ARG A 110 29.90 -3.32 -73.05
N LEU A 111 29.55 -4.34 -73.84
CA LEU A 111 28.16 -4.58 -74.24
C LEU A 111 27.58 -5.95 -73.83
N ARG A 112 28.36 -7.03 -73.77
CA ARG A 112 27.86 -8.32 -73.23
C ARG A 112 28.04 -8.49 -71.71
N LEU A 113 29.10 -7.91 -71.14
CA LEU A 113 29.37 -8.01 -69.71
C LEU A 113 28.41 -7.15 -68.85
N GLY A 114 27.90 -6.04 -69.40
CA GLY A 114 27.00 -5.13 -68.71
C GLY A 114 25.65 -5.77 -68.39
N HIS A 115 25.07 -6.51 -69.33
CA HIS A 115 23.79 -7.18 -69.14
C HIS A 115 23.87 -8.29 -68.08
N GLU A 116 24.97 -9.07 -68.04
CA GLU A 116 25.17 -10.07 -66.98
C GLU A 116 25.42 -9.43 -65.61
N LEU A 117 26.16 -8.31 -65.56
CA LEU A 117 26.37 -7.55 -64.32
C LEU A 117 25.08 -6.94 -63.80
N ASP A 118 24.20 -6.44 -64.66
CA ASP A 118 22.92 -5.86 -64.28
C ASP A 118 21.90 -6.93 -63.85
N LEU A 119 21.92 -8.11 -64.49
CA LEU A 119 21.15 -9.27 -64.02
C LEU A 119 21.64 -9.77 -62.66
N ARG A 120 22.95 -9.82 -62.43
CA ARG A 120 23.54 -10.19 -61.12
C ARG A 120 23.23 -9.17 -60.04
N ARG A 121 23.21 -7.86 -60.37
CA ARG A 121 22.79 -6.79 -59.46
C ARG A 121 21.30 -6.90 -59.12
N ALA A 122 20.45 -7.12 -60.12
CA ALA A 122 19.00 -7.30 -59.92
C ALA A 122 18.70 -8.54 -59.06
N ALA A 123 19.41 -9.65 -59.27
CA ALA A 123 19.29 -10.86 -58.45
C ALA A 123 19.75 -10.62 -57.00
N ALA A 124 20.88 -9.92 -56.81
CA ALA A 124 21.38 -9.57 -55.48
C ALA A 124 20.41 -8.61 -54.74
N ASP A 125 19.79 -7.67 -55.45
CA ASP A 125 18.79 -6.76 -54.88
C ASP A 125 17.49 -7.48 -54.53
N ALA A 126 17.06 -8.44 -55.34
CA ALA A 126 15.91 -9.30 -55.05
C ALA A 126 16.15 -10.16 -53.80
N ASP A 127 17.36 -10.70 -53.64
CA ASP A 127 17.72 -11.51 -52.47
C ASP A 127 17.83 -10.65 -51.19
N ARG A 128 18.41 -9.44 -51.28
CA ARG A 128 18.39 -8.46 -50.16
C ARG A 128 16.97 -8.09 -49.75
N ARG A 129 16.05 -7.92 -50.71
CA ARG A 129 14.63 -7.64 -50.41
C ARG A 129 13.97 -8.82 -49.69
N ARG A 130 14.18 -10.05 -50.14
CA ARG A 130 13.66 -11.27 -49.48
C ARG A 130 14.25 -11.43 -48.08
N HIS A 131 15.54 -11.19 -47.89
CA HIS A 131 16.20 -11.25 -46.59
C HIS A 131 15.62 -10.21 -45.62
N ARG A 132 15.43 -8.96 -46.08
CA ARG A 132 14.83 -7.89 -45.28
C ARG A 132 13.38 -8.19 -44.89
N GLN A 133 12.58 -8.76 -45.80
CA GLN A 133 11.21 -9.20 -45.50
C GLN A 133 11.19 -10.32 -44.44
N ARG A 134 12.09 -11.30 -44.52
CA ARG A 134 12.22 -12.37 -43.51
C ARG A 134 12.61 -11.82 -42.13
N LEU A 135 13.50 -10.84 -42.07
CA LEU A 135 13.88 -10.19 -40.82
C LEU A 135 12.71 -9.41 -40.19
N LEU A 136 11.95 -8.65 -40.99
CA LEU A 136 10.76 -7.93 -40.52
C LEU A 136 9.66 -8.90 -40.05
N ALA A 137 9.45 -10.01 -40.74
CA ALA A 137 8.52 -11.05 -40.33
C ALA A 137 8.97 -11.71 -39.01
N ARG A 138 10.25 -12.05 -38.86
CA ARG A 138 10.81 -12.57 -37.59
C ARG A 138 10.71 -11.57 -36.44
N ALA A 139 10.97 -10.28 -36.69
CA ALA A 139 10.84 -9.23 -35.68
C ALA A 139 9.36 -9.05 -35.26
N ARG A 140 8.42 -9.11 -36.20
CA ARG A 140 6.98 -9.10 -35.92
C ARG A 140 6.56 -10.34 -35.12
N CYS A 141 6.98 -11.55 -35.50
CA CYS A 141 6.71 -12.76 -34.71
C CYS A 141 7.38 -12.72 -33.34
N GLY A 142 8.59 -12.18 -33.21
CA GLY A 142 9.27 -11.97 -31.94
C GLY A 142 8.51 -11.02 -31.01
N ALA A 143 8.03 -9.89 -31.53
CA ALA A 143 7.20 -8.94 -30.79
C ALA A 143 5.85 -9.56 -30.39
N VAL A 144 5.20 -10.33 -31.29
CA VAL A 144 3.97 -11.06 -30.99
C VAL A 144 4.22 -12.14 -29.95
N HIS A 145 5.32 -12.90 -30.01
CA HIS A 145 5.67 -13.90 -29.00
C HIS A 145 5.96 -13.26 -27.64
N LEU A 146 6.63 -12.10 -27.60
CA LEU A 146 6.86 -11.35 -26.37
C LEU A 146 5.52 -10.88 -25.78
N ALA A 147 4.65 -10.30 -26.61
CA ALA A 147 3.31 -9.85 -26.22
C ALA A 147 2.41 -11.01 -25.77
N VAL A 148 2.47 -12.17 -26.43
CA VAL A 148 1.74 -13.39 -26.05
C VAL A 148 2.32 -13.99 -24.76
N ARG A 149 3.63 -13.94 -24.56
CA ARG A 149 4.30 -14.40 -23.34
C ARG A 149 4.00 -13.47 -22.16
N GLU A 150 3.92 -12.17 -22.37
CA GLU A 150 3.41 -11.18 -21.39
C GLU A 150 1.91 -11.37 -21.12
N ALA A 151 1.10 -11.65 -22.15
CA ALA A 151 -0.32 -11.98 -22.01
C ALA A 151 -0.54 -13.28 -21.21
N ARG A 152 0.33 -14.30 -21.40
CA ARG A 152 0.32 -15.54 -20.61
C ARG A 152 0.81 -15.34 -19.18
N MET A 153 1.78 -14.45 -18.94
CA MET A 153 2.21 -14.08 -17.58
C MET A 153 1.16 -13.23 -16.84
N SER A 154 0.32 -12.51 -17.58
CA SER A 154 -0.81 -11.73 -17.06
C SER A 154 -2.13 -12.49 -17.03
N ALA A 155 -2.18 -13.71 -17.56
CA ALA A 155 -3.35 -14.59 -17.46
C ALA A 155 -3.56 -14.97 -15.99
N VAL A 156 -4.50 -14.28 -15.37
CA VAL A 156 -4.93 -14.53 -14.00
C VAL A 156 -5.62 -15.89 -13.93
N GLY A 157 -5.12 -16.79 -13.09
CA GLY A 157 -5.76 -18.08 -12.85
C GLY A 157 -7.06 -17.96 -12.07
N SER A 158 -8.03 -18.86 -12.31
CA SER A 158 -9.28 -18.89 -11.55
C SER A 158 -9.07 -19.05 -10.03
N ARG A 159 -7.99 -19.72 -9.61
CA ARG A 159 -7.63 -19.85 -8.20
C ARG A 159 -7.21 -18.51 -7.58
N GLU A 160 -6.44 -17.69 -8.31
CA GLU A 160 -5.98 -16.38 -7.84
C GLU A 160 -7.17 -15.41 -7.70
N LEU A 161 -8.11 -15.44 -8.66
CA LEU A 161 -9.38 -14.71 -8.58
C LEU A 161 -10.17 -15.05 -7.32
N ARG A 162 -10.34 -16.35 -7.06
CA ARG A 162 -11.08 -16.84 -5.89
C ARG A 162 -10.43 -16.46 -4.58
N ILE A 163 -9.10 -16.55 -4.50
CA ILE A 163 -8.34 -16.12 -3.32
C ILE A 163 -8.54 -14.63 -3.09
N SER A 164 -8.45 -13.80 -4.13
CA SER A 164 -8.71 -12.36 -4.01
C SER A 164 -10.16 -12.07 -3.60
N GLY A 165 -11.14 -12.78 -4.15
CA GLY A 165 -12.55 -12.65 -3.74
C GLY A 165 -12.76 -13.02 -2.27
N LEU A 166 -12.12 -14.09 -1.79
CA LEU A 166 -12.14 -14.50 -0.39
C LEU A 166 -11.48 -13.47 0.53
N CYS A 167 -10.30 -12.95 0.14
CA CYS A 167 -9.64 -11.86 0.88
C CYS A 167 -10.54 -10.64 0.97
N TYR A 168 -11.19 -10.25 -0.13
CA TYR A 168 -12.09 -9.10 -0.15
C TYR A 168 -13.31 -9.32 0.74
N LEU A 169 -13.93 -10.51 0.70
CA LEU A 169 -15.04 -10.83 1.60
C LEU A 169 -14.62 -10.83 3.08
N ALA A 170 -13.42 -11.32 3.38
CA ALA A 170 -12.86 -11.28 4.73
C ALA A 170 -12.59 -9.84 5.21
N ILE A 171 -12.13 -8.94 4.33
CA ILE A 171 -11.99 -7.50 4.64
C ILE A 171 -13.34 -6.92 5.07
N ILE A 172 -14.41 -7.18 4.32
CA ILE A 172 -15.76 -6.70 4.64
C ILE A 172 -16.21 -7.22 6.02
N ALA A 173 -16.02 -8.51 6.29
CA ALA A 173 -16.41 -9.11 7.57
C ALA A 173 -15.59 -8.54 8.76
N LEU A 174 -14.28 -8.37 8.60
CA LEU A 174 -13.41 -7.80 9.62
C LEU A 174 -13.71 -6.33 9.88
N GLY A 175 -14.00 -5.55 8.84
CA GLY A 175 -14.42 -4.15 8.95
C GLY A 175 -15.75 -4.02 9.70
N LEU A 176 -16.76 -4.84 9.37
CA LEU A 176 -18.03 -4.89 10.11
C LEU A 176 -17.85 -5.28 11.57
N TRP A 177 -16.97 -6.25 11.85
CA TRP A 177 -16.65 -6.63 13.22
C TRP A 177 -16.03 -5.46 14.00
N ALA A 178 -15.03 -4.79 13.42
CA ALA A 178 -14.34 -3.70 14.09
C ALA A 178 -15.25 -2.46 14.29
N GLU A 179 -16.04 -2.09 13.29
CA GLU A 179 -16.95 -0.93 13.37
C GLU A 179 -18.22 -1.24 14.16
N ALA A 180 -19.05 -2.19 13.71
CA ALA A 180 -20.34 -2.45 14.34
C ALA A 180 -20.24 -3.38 15.56
N GLY A 181 -19.35 -4.37 15.52
CA GLY A 181 -19.20 -5.36 16.59
C GLY A 181 -18.42 -4.84 17.80
N VAL A 182 -17.45 -3.95 17.60
CA VAL A 182 -16.60 -3.40 18.67
C VAL A 182 -16.94 -1.94 18.94
N ARG A 183 -16.68 -1.03 17.99
CA ARG A 183 -16.85 0.42 18.23
C ARG A 183 -18.30 0.82 18.48
N GLY A 184 -19.24 0.29 17.69
CA GLY A 184 -20.67 0.54 17.84
C GLY A 184 -21.27 0.01 19.16
N ARG A 185 -20.57 -0.88 19.87
CA ARG A 185 -20.99 -1.37 21.20
C ARG A 185 -20.31 -0.65 22.35
N LEU A 186 -19.08 -0.20 22.17
CA LEU A 186 -18.25 0.34 23.25
C LEU A 186 -18.28 1.87 23.33
N VAL A 187 -18.47 2.56 22.20
CA VAL A 187 -18.39 4.02 22.12
C VAL A 187 -19.79 4.63 22.27
N VAL A 188 -19.95 5.47 23.30
CA VAL A 188 -21.18 6.23 23.54
C VAL A 188 -20.95 7.67 23.06
N ALA A 189 -21.69 8.09 22.05
CA ALA A 189 -21.52 9.42 21.46
C ALA A 189 -21.80 10.52 22.50
N GLY A 190 -20.81 11.39 22.72
CA GLY A 190 -20.91 12.52 23.65
C GLY A 190 -20.69 12.17 25.13
N ASP A 191 -20.52 10.89 25.49
CA ASP A 191 -20.27 10.45 26.87
C ASP A 191 -18.90 9.77 27.00
N ALA A 192 -17.94 10.55 27.49
CA ALA A 192 -16.57 10.10 27.68
C ALA A 192 -16.44 9.09 28.83
N ALA A 193 -17.18 9.28 29.91
CA ALA A 193 -17.11 8.42 31.09
C ALA A 193 -17.71 7.03 30.78
N ALA A 194 -18.87 6.99 30.13
CA ALA A 194 -19.47 5.73 29.70
C ALA A 194 -18.60 4.99 28.68
N THR A 195 -18.02 5.71 27.71
CA THR A 195 -17.09 5.10 26.73
C THR A 195 -15.86 4.51 27.41
N ALA A 196 -15.22 5.25 28.33
CA ALA A 196 -14.07 4.78 29.08
C ALA A 196 -14.40 3.55 29.93
N ALA A 197 -15.53 3.58 30.65
CA ALA A 197 -16.00 2.46 31.46
C ALA A 197 -16.25 1.19 30.61
N ASN A 198 -16.89 1.34 29.44
CA ASN A 198 -17.13 0.23 28.52
C ASN A 198 -15.84 -0.40 28.00
N ILE A 199 -14.85 0.41 27.62
CA ILE A 199 -13.54 -0.06 27.14
C ILE A 199 -12.77 -0.75 28.27
N LEU A 200 -12.78 -0.20 29.47
CA LEU A 200 -12.12 -0.79 30.65
C LEU A 200 -12.77 -2.10 31.08
N ALA A 201 -14.08 -2.24 30.93
CA ALA A 201 -14.79 -3.49 31.17
C ALA A 201 -14.49 -4.57 30.11
N HIS A 202 -14.20 -4.17 28.87
CA HIS A 202 -14.01 -5.09 27.73
C HIS A 202 -12.73 -4.81 26.92
N PRO A 203 -11.53 -4.81 27.53
CA PRO A 203 -10.29 -4.42 26.85
C PRO A 203 -9.88 -5.40 25.75
N GLN A 204 -10.24 -6.68 25.87
CA GLN A 204 -9.98 -7.69 24.84
C GLN A 204 -10.87 -7.51 23.61
N LEU A 205 -12.09 -7.02 23.79
CA LEU A 205 -12.99 -6.70 22.69
C LEU A 205 -12.41 -5.55 21.86
N TRP A 206 -11.93 -4.48 22.53
CA TRP A 206 -11.23 -3.37 21.86
C TRP A 206 -9.99 -3.84 21.09
N ARG A 207 -9.13 -4.65 21.72
CA ARG A 207 -7.94 -5.25 21.07
C ARG A 207 -8.30 -6.12 19.87
N SER A 208 -9.40 -6.87 19.94
CA SER A 208 -9.88 -7.68 18.82
C SER A 208 -10.29 -6.83 17.62
N GLY A 209 -10.93 -5.67 17.85
CA GLY A 209 -11.27 -4.71 16.80
C GLY A 209 -10.03 -4.15 16.12
N LEU A 210 -9.02 -3.77 16.90
CA LEU A 210 -7.74 -3.30 16.38
C LEU A 210 -7.01 -4.37 15.54
N ALA A 211 -7.01 -5.63 16.01
CA ALA A 211 -6.42 -6.73 15.28
C ALA A 211 -7.17 -7.01 13.96
N ALA A 212 -8.50 -6.96 13.98
CA ALA A 212 -9.33 -7.11 12.79
C ALA A 212 -9.06 -6.00 11.76
N ASP A 213 -8.96 -4.76 12.22
CA ASP A 213 -8.58 -3.60 11.43
C ASP A 213 -7.21 -3.76 10.75
N LEU A 214 -6.19 -4.22 11.48
CA LEU A 214 -4.86 -4.43 10.90
C LEU A 214 -4.84 -5.60 9.91
N LEU A 215 -5.54 -6.70 10.25
CA LEU A 215 -5.66 -7.86 9.37
C LEU A 215 -6.39 -7.50 8.07
N MET A 216 -7.42 -6.66 8.15
CA MET A 216 -8.10 -6.11 6.98
C MET A 216 -7.12 -5.43 6.03
N GLN A 217 -6.22 -4.57 6.54
CA GLN A 217 -5.21 -3.89 5.72
C GLN A 217 -4.17 -4.83 5.12
N VAL A 218 -3.82 -5.91 5.80
CA VAL A 218 -2.93 -6.94 5.25
C VAL A 218 -3.61 -7.71 4.11
N LEU A 219 -4.91 -8.01 4.25
CA LEU A 219 -5.69 -8.71 3.23
C LEU A 219 -6.01 -7.84 2.01
N ASP A 220 -5.95 -6.52 2.15
CA ASP A 220 -6.13 -5.55 1.06
C ASP A 220 -5.00 -5.65 0.02
N LEU A 221 -3.77 -5.95 0.45
CA LEU A 221 -2.60 -6.03 -0.45
C LEU A 221 -2.76 -7.06 -1.59
N PRO A 222 -3.16 -8.33 -1.33
CA PRO A 222 -3.52 -9.27 -2.39
C PRO A 222 -4.60 -8.73 -3.35
N VAL A 223 -5.63 -8.07 -2.83
CA VAL A 223 -6.75 -7.53 -3.64
C VAL A 223 -6.26 -6.39 -4.53
N ILE A 224 -5.43 -5.50 -4.01
CA ILE A 224 -4.79 -4.41 -4.75
C ILE A 224 -3.97 -4.94 -5.93
N VAL A 225 -3.07 -5.90 -5.66
CA VAL A 225 -2.21 -6.50 -6.70
C VAL A 225 -3.06 -7.22 -7.74
N MET A 226 -4.08 -7.93 -7.29
CA MET A 226 -4.98 -8.66 -8.15
C MET A 226 -5.76 -7.72 -9.09
N MET A 227 -6.32 -6.65 -8.54
CA MET A 227 -7.10 -5.70 -9.32
C MET A 227 -6.22 -4.95 -10.33
N TRP A 228 -4.96 -4.65 -9.99
CA TRP A 228 -3.98 -4.15 -10.94
C TRP A 228 -3.74 -5.13 -12.10
N ARG A 229 -3.51 -6.42 -11.80
CA ARG A 229 -3.29 -7.45 -12.82
C ARG A 229 -4.50 -7.64 -13.74
N LEU A 230 -5.71 -7.49 -13.21
CA LEU A 230 -6.95 -7.57 -13.99
C LEU A 230 -7.17 -6.37 -14.92
N LEU A 231 -6.83 -5.16 -14.46
CA LEU A 231 -7.16 -3.92 -15.17
C LEU A 231 -6.00 -3.36 -16.01
N ARG A 232 -4.75 -3.80 -15.77
CA ARG A 232 -3.59 -3.39 -16.57
C ARG A 232 -3.74 -3.60 -18.09
N PRO A 233 -4.43 -4.64 -18.61
CA PRO A 233 -4.56 -4.81 -20.06
C PRO A 233 -5.46 -3.75 -20.72
N VAL A 234 -6.28 -3.04 -19.94
CA VAL A 234 -7.16 -1.97 -20.42
C VAL A 234 -6.42 -0.65 -20.50
N SER A 235 -5.75 -0.28 -19.39
CA SER A 235 -4.91 0.90 -19.30
C SER A 235 -3.97 0.76 -18.10
N GLU A 236 -2.71 0.45 -18.38
CA GLU A 236 -1.68 0.35 -17.35
C GLU A 236 -1.50 1.62 -16.50
N PRO A 237 -1.46 2.85 -17.05
CA PRO A 237 -1.27 4.03 -16.22
C PRO A 237 -2.43 4.26 -15.25
N LEU A 238 -3.68 4.12 -15.70
CA LEU A 238 -4.85 4.29 -14.82
C LEU A 238 -4.95 3.17 -13.78
N ALA A 239 -4.64 1.92 -14.16
CA ALA A 239 -4.59 0.80 -13.23
C ALA A 239 -3.51 1.04 -12.16
N LEU A 240 -2.35 1.55 -12.54
CA LEU A 240 -1.27 1.89 -11.62
C LEU A 240 -1.65 3.05 -10.70
N THR A 241 -2.30 4.10 -11.21
CA THR A 241 -2.83 5.21 -10.40
C THR A 241 -3.78 4.71 -9.32
N ALA A 242 -4.76 3.87 -9.69
CA ALA A 242 -5.71 3.32 -8.72
C ALA A 242 -5.03 2.44 -7.65
N THR A 243 -4.02 1.66 -8.04
CA THR A 243 -3.19 0.87 -7.11
C THR A 243 -2.41 1.77 -6.16
N GLY A 244 -1.76 2.81 -6.66
CA GLY A 244 -1.02 3.76 -5.84
C GLY A 244 -1.91 4.48 -4.83
N LEU A 245 -3.07 4.96 -5.27
CA LEU A 245 -4.07 5.59 -4.40
C LEU A 245 -4.55 4.65 -3.29
N ASN A 246 -4.82 3.38 -3.62
CA ASN A 246 -5.25 2.40 -2.62
C ASN A 246 -4.13 2.07 -1.64
N LEU A 247 -2.87 1.93 -2.09
CA LEU A 247 -1.73 1.74 -1.19
C LEU A 247 -1.53 2.92 -0.22
N VAL A 248 -1.72 4.15 -0.71
CA VAL A 248 -1.72 5.34 0.15
C VAL A 248 -2.86 5.26 1.17
N GLN A 249 -4.07 4.90 0.76
CA GLN A 249 -5.17 4.66 1.70
C GLN A 249 -4.79 3.59 2.75
N THR A 250 -4.23 2.44 2.33
CA THR A 250 -3.85 1.38 3.24
C THR A 250 -2.85 1.91 4.28
N ALA A 251 -1.84 2.65 3.86
CA ALA A 251 -0.84 3.27 4.74
C ALA A 251 -1.44 4.28 5.71
N VAL A 252 -2.31 5.19 5.22
CA VAL A 252 -3.01 6.18 6.07
C VAL A 252 -3.86 5.47 7.13
N LEU A 253 -4.63 4.45 6.75
CA LEU A 253 -5.50 3.75 7.70
C LEU A 253 -4.73 2.96 8.75
N VAL A 254 -3.61 2.32 8.37
CA VAL A 254 -2.72 1.65 9.34
C VAL A 254 -2.12 2.68 10.31
N ALA A 255 -1.61 3.80 9.81
CA ALA A 255 -1.09 4.87 10.68
C ALA A 255 -2.16 5.41 11.63
N ASN A 256 -3.39 5.57 11.16
CA ASN A 256 -4.53 6.01 11.95
C ASN A 256 -4.93 5.03 13.08
N ARG A 257 -4.43 3.78 13.08
CA ARG A 257 -4.64 2.84 14.19
C ARG A 257 -3.89 3.26 15.47
N VAL A 258 -2.89 4.14 15.35
CA VAL A 258 -2.22 4.75 16.51
C VAL A 258 -3.22 5.49 17.39
N GLN A 259 -4.23 6.14 16.82
CA GLN A 259 -5.25 6.86 17.58
C GLN A 259 -6.12 5.91 18.44
N ALA A 260 -6.52 4.76 17.89
CA ALA A 260 -7.27 3.75 18.63
C ALA A 260 -6.42 3.04 19.69
N LEU A 261 -5.11 2.91 19.45
CA LEU A 261 -4.15 2.44 20.45
C LEU A 261 -3.98 3.45 21.59
N ALA A 262 -3.87 4.74 21.27
CA ALA A 262 -3.75 5.80 22.26
C ALA A 262 -4.96 5.83 23.20
N ALA A 263 -6.18 5.65 22.68
CA ALA A 263 -7.38 5.53 23.51
C ALA A 263 -7.30 4.38 24.53
N LEU A 264 -6.78 3.22 24.12
CA LEU A 264 -6.60 2.07 25.02
C LEU A 264 -5.48 2.29 26.03
N ASP A 265 -4.35 2.85 25.59
CA ASP A 265 -3.17 3.06 26.42
C ASP A 265 -3.45 4.10 27.52
N LEU A 266 -4.12 5.21 27.19
CA LEU A 266 -4.57 6.21 28.16
C LEU A 266 -5.41 5.61 29.29
N LEU A 267 -6.26 4.63 28.97
CA LEU A 267 -7.17 4.00 29.94
C LEU A 267 -6.50 2.86 30.73
N THR A 268 -5.66 2.05 30.08
CA THR A 268 -5.19 0.77 30.66
C THR A 268 -3.74 0.78 31.14
N ASN A 269 -2.91 1.71 30.66
CA ASN A 269 -1.52 1.78 31.06
C ASN A 269 -1.40 2.55 32.39
N PRO A 270 -0.87 1.94 33.46
CA PRO A 270 -0.82 2.59 34.78
C PRO A 270 -0.08 3.92 34.77
N SER A 271 0.97 4.06 33.95
CA SER A 271 1.77 5.29 33.86
C SER A 271 0.98 6.43 33.21
N MET A 272 0.26 6.15 32.11
CA MET A 272 -0.57 7.14 31.43
C MET A 272 -1.83 7.45 32.22
N ALA A 273 -2.45 6.43 32.82
CA ALA A 273 -3.64 6.59 33.64
C ALA A 273 -3.40 7.44 34.90
N ALA A 274 -2.19 7.38 35.48
CA ALA A 274 -1.80 8.20 36.62
C ALA A 274 -1.36 9.62 36.23
N ALA A 275 -1.00 9.85 34.95
CA ALA A 275 -0.54 11.14 34.46
C ALA A 275 -1.66 12.19 34.34
N PHE A 276 -2.92 11.75 34.29
CA PHE A 276 -4.09 12.62 34.09
C PHE A 276 -5.18 12.35 35.14
N PRO A 277 -5.93 13.38 35.57
CA PRO A 277 -7.17 13.19 36.32
C PRO A 277 -8.18 12.32 35.54
N PRO A 278 -9.02 11.51 36.22
CA PRO A 278 -9.94 10.58 35.56
C PRO A 278 -10.84 11.23 34.49
N SER A 279 -11.46 12.36 34.78
CA SER A 279 -12.34 13.07 33.84
C SER A 279 -11.59 13.55 32.58
N GLN A 280 -10.35 14.02 32.74
CA GLN A 280 -9.51 14.46 31.64
C GLN A 280 -9.03 13.28 30.79
N ARG A 281 -8.61 12.19 31.43
CA ARG A 281 -8.19 10.95 30.77
C ARG A 281 -9.32 10.37 29.91
N ASP A 282 -10.53 10.31 30.45
CA ASP A 282 -11.69 9.74 29.76
C ASP A 282 -12.07 10.63 28.54
N ALA A 283 -12.01 11.95 28.70
CA ALA A 283 -12.19 12.90 27.60
C ALA A 283 -11.12 12.76 26.50
N LEU A 284 -9.85 12.57 26.88
CA LEU A 284 -8.75 12.33 25.94
C LEU A 284 -8.91 11.00 25.20
N ALA A 285 -9.38 9.95 25.87
CA ALA A 285 -9.67 8.67 25.25
C ALA A 285 -10.80 8.80 24.21
N LEU A 286 -11.91 9.46 24.55
CA LEU A 286 -12.99 9.73 23.60
C LEU A 286 -12.51 10.61 22.43
N PHE A 287 -11.68 11.61 22.70
CA PHE A 287 -11.08 12.46 21.67
C PHE A 287 -10.20 11.65 20.71
N ALA A 288 -9.38 10.73 21.21
CA ALA A 288 -8.57 9.84 20.37
C ALA A 288 -9.44 8.93 19.48
N VAL A 289 -10.56 8.42 20.01
CA VAL A 289 -11.57 7.69 19.20
C VAL A 289 -12.21 8.59 18.14
N HIS A 290 -12.50 9.84 18.47
CA HIS A 290 -13.02 10.80 17.49
C HIS A 290 -12.02 11.09 16.36
N LEU A 291 -10.75 11.34 16.70
CA LEU A 291 -9.67 11.54 15.73
C LEU A 291 -9.48 10.31 14.84
N HIS A 292 -9.61 9.11 15.41
CA HIS A 292 -9.59 7.89 14.62
C HIS A 292 -10.68 7.89 13.54
N GLY A 293 -11.91 8.30 13.88
CA GLY A 293 -13.01 8.42 12.91
C GLY A 293 -12.69 9.43 11.79
N GLN A 294 -12.13 10.58 12.12
CA GLN A 294 -11.70 11.58 11.14
C GLN A 294 -10.59 11.04 10.22
N GLY A 295 -9.56 10.42 10.80
CA GLY A 295 -8.46 9.82 10.04
C GLY A 295 -8.92 8.68 9.12
N PHE A 296 -9.97 7.94 9.52
CA PHE A 296 -10.60 6.94 8.65
C PHE A 296 -11.25 7.59 7.43
N GLY A 297 -11.99 8.70 7.64
CA GLY A 297 -12.54 9.52 6.56
C GLY A 297 -11.47 10.02 5.58
N ILE A 298 -10.31 10.48 6.08
CA ILE A 298 -9.20 10.93 5.22
C ILE A 298 -8.69 9.80 4.33
N GLY A 299 -8.48 8.60 4.89
CA GLY A 299 -8.07 7.43 4.11
C GLY A 299 -9.08 7.07 3.02
N LEU A 300 -10.37 7.16 3.32
CA LEU A 300 -11.46 6.87 2.38
C LEU A 300 -11.51 7.81 1.17
N ILE A 301 -10.92 9.01 1.22
CA ILE A 301 -10.83 9.89 0.05
C ILE A 301 -10.01 9.21 -1.05
N PHE A 302 -8.82 8.71 -0.71
CA PHE A 302 -7.94 8.03 -1.65
C PHE A 302 -8.58 6.74 -2.19
N PHE A 303 -9.26 5.98 -1.33
CA PHE A 303 -10.01 4.79 -1.75
C PHE A 303 -11.18 5.14 -2.67
N GLY A 304 -11.93 6.20 -2.37
CA GLY A 304 -13.04 6.67 -3.19
C GLY A 304 -12.59 7.01 -4.62
N VAL A 305 -11.49 7.75 -4.77
CA VAL A 305 -10.89 8.03 -6.09
C VAL A 305 -10.42 6.75 -6.77
N ALA A 306 -9.74 5.84 -6.04
CA ALA A 306 -9.33 4.56 -6.58
C ALA A 306 -10.51 3.72 -7.09
N CYS A 307 -11.64 3.72 -6.38
CA CYS A 307 -12.88 3.05 -6.75
C CYS A 307 -13.50 3.65 -8.02
N LEU A 308 -13.50 4.98 -8.17
CA LEU A 308 -13.96 5.64 -9.40
C LEU A 308 -13.11 5.23 -10.61
N VAL A 309 -11.79 5.26 -10.47
CA VAL A 309 -10.86 4.87 -11.55
C VAL A 309 -11.04 3.39 -11.91
N ARG A 310 -11.10 2.50 -10.91
CA ARG A 310 -11.34 1.06 -11.12
C ARG A 310 -12.71 0.80 -11.75
N GLY A 311 -13.75 1.47 -11.30
CA GLY A 311 -15.10 1.35 -11.84
C GLY A 311 -15.14 1.70 -13.33
N ALA A 312 -14.47 2.78 -13.73
CA ALA A 312 -14.34 3.18 -15.13
C ALA A 312 -13.54 2.15 -15.96
N LEU A 313 -12.46 1.60 -15.42
CA LEU A 313 -11.67 0.55 -16.08
C LEU A 313 -12.46 -0.75 -16.23
N ILE A 314 -13.21 -1.15 -15.20
CA ILE A 314 -14.07 -2.33 -15.22
C ILE A 314 -15.11 -2.20 -16.34
N ALA A 315 -15.78 -1.05 -16.44
CA ALA A 315 -16.78 -0.80 -17.48
C ALA A 315 -16.22 -0.90 -18.92
N ARG A 316 -14.92 -0.63 -19.09
CA ARG A 316 -14.19 -0.72 -20.36
C ARG A 316 -13.52 -2.08 -20.61
N SER A 317 -13.31 -2.88 -19.57
CA SER A 317 -12.49 -4.11 -19.63
C SER A 317 -13.10 -5.25 -20.43
N GLY A 318 -14.44 -5.38 -20.44
CA GLY A 318 -15.14 -6.56 -20.97
C GLY A 318 -14.89 -7.86 -20.18
N VAL A 319 -13.99 -7.86 -19.19
CA VAL A 319 -13.65 -9.02 -18.35
C VAL A 319 -14.66 -9.20 -17.23
N LEU A 320 -15.07 -8.09 -16.60
CA LEU A 320 -16.09 -8.05 -15.56
C LEU A 320 -17.38 -7.43 -16.13
N PRO A 321 -18.57 -7.88 -15.69
CA PRO A 321 -19.83 -7.23 -16.03
C PRO A 321 -19.81 -5.75 -15.65
N ARG A 322 -20.27 -4.90 -16.57
CA ARG A 322 -20.25 -3.43 -16.40
C ARG A 322 -21.02 -2.95 -15.17
N VAL A 323 -22.02 -3.71 -14.74
CA VAL A 323 -22.81 -3.44 -13.52
C VAL A 323 -21.91 -3.30 -12.30
N PHE A 324 -20.91 -4.17 -12.13
CA PHE A 324 -19.97 -4.07 -11.00
C PHE A 324 -19.07 -2.83 -11.08
N GLY A 325 -18.74 -2.38 -12.29
CA GLY A 325 -18.00 -1.13 -12.49
C GLY A 325 -18.82 0.09 -12.06
N GLY A 326 -20.12 0.11 -12.42
CA GLY A 326 -21.04 1.16 -11.99
C GLY A 326 -21.27 1.16 -10.47
N LEU A 327 -21.48 -0.02 -9.87
CA LEU A 327 -21.63 -0.16 -8.43
C LEU A 327 -20.37 0.27 -7.67
N LEU A 328 -19.18 -0.09 -8.16
CA LEU A 328 -17.92 0.33 -7.54
C LEU A 328 -17.69 1.85 -7.67
N ALA A 329 -18.07 2.45 -8.81
CA ALA A 329 -18.01 3.90 -8.97
C ALA A 329 -18.98 4.61 -8.03
N LEU A 330 -20.19 4.08 -7.85
CA LEU A 330 -21.17 4.60 -6.88
C LEU A 330 -20.63 4.50 -5.45
N ALA A 331 -20.02 3.37 -5.07
CA ALA A 331 -19.34 3.21 -3.79
C ALA A 331 -18.23 4.26 -3.60
N GLY A 332 -17.41 4.48 -4.64
CA GLY A 332 -16.37 5.51 -4.61
C GLY A 332 -16.91 6.93 -4.40
N ALA A 333 -18.00 7.29 -5.09
CA ALA A 333 -18.67 8.57 -4.90
C ALA A 333 -19.24 8.71 -3.49
N CYS A 334 -19.85 7.64 -2.97
CA CYS A 334 -20.36 7.56 -1.60
C CYS A 334 -19.23 7.86 -0.58
N TYR A 335 -18.08 7.20 -0.69
CA TYR A 335 -16.94 7.46 0.19
C TYR A 335 -16.46 8.90 0.13
N LEU A 336 -16.34 9.47 -1.08
CA LEU A 336 -15.92 10.86 -1.23
C LEU A 336 -16.91 11.83 -0.57
N VAL A 337 -18.21 11.66 -0.83
CA VAL A 337 -19.24 12.53 -0.24
C VAL A 337 -19.20 12.46 1.28
N ASN A 338 -19.11 11.27 1.87
CA ASN A 338 -19.04 11.13 3.33
C ASN A 338 -17.72 11.68 3.90
N SER A 339 -16.58 11.42 3.27
CA SER A 339 -15.29 11.93 3.74
C SER A 339 -15.21 13.46 3.66
N PHE A 340 -15.68 14.07 2.58
CA PHE A 340 -15.74 15.52 2.48
C PHE A 340 -16.76 16.11 3.46
N ALA A 341 -17.92 15.46 3.65
CA ALA A 341 -18.87 15.89 4.66
C ALA A 341 -18.27 15.84 6.08
N LEU A 342 -17.48 14.81 6.42
CA LEU A 342 -16.78 14.72 7.70
C LEU A 342 -15.79 15.88 7.93
N LEU A 343 -15.17 16.40 6.86
CA LEU A 343 -14.20 17.49 6.94
C LEU A 343 -14.84 18.88 6.92
N LEU A 344 -15.86 19.07 6.07
CA LEU A 344 -16.46 20.38 5.79
C LEU A 344 -17.71 20.65 6.62
N ALA A 345 -18.49 19.61 6.94
CA ALA A 345 -19.79 19.74 7.61
C ALA A 345 -20.14 18.49 8.46
N PRO A 346 -19.48 18.30 9.62
CA PRO A 346 -19.62 17.09 10.44
C PRO A 346 -21.08 16.77 10.84
N ALA A 347 -21.91 17.80 11.05
CA ALA A 347 -23.33 17.64 11.39
C ALA A 347 -24.15 17.01 10.25
N ILE A 348 -23.78 17.28 8.99
CA ILE A 348 -24.42 16.71 7.80
C ILE A 348 -23.94 15.28 7.60
N ALA A 349 -22.65 15.01 7.82
CA ALA A 349 -22.05 13.68 7.67
C ALA A 349 -22.78 12.61 8.49
N GLN A 350 -23.15 12.91 9.74
CA GLN A 350 -23.86 11.95 10.59
C GLN A 350 -25.25 11.55 10.06
N ARG A 351 -25.93 12.45 9.33
CA ARG A 351 -27.21 12.15 8.70
C ARG A 351 -27.07 11.41 7.38
N LEU A 352 -25.97 11.66 6.65
CA LEU A 352 -25.66 11.01 5.37
C LEU A 352 -25.16 9.57 5.55
N PHE A 353 -24.49 9.28 6.67
CA PHE A 353 -23.80 8.01 6.89
C PHE A 353 -24.63 6.75 6.54
N PRO A 354 -25.90 6.60 6.95
CA PRO A 354 -26.69 5.41 6.62
C PRO A 354 -26.97 5.28 5.11
N ALA A 355 -27.25 6.41 4.45
CA ALA A 355 -27.56 6.46 3.02
C ALA A 355 -26.33 6.22 2.15
N VAL A 356 -25.14 6.56 2.65
CA VAL A 356 -23.86 6.39 1.95
C VAL A 356 -23.27 5.00 2.17
N LEU A 357 -23.43 4.43 3.36
CA LEU A 357 -22.85 3.13 3.70
C LEU A 357 -23.49 1.99 2.90
N LEU A 358 -24.82 2.00 2.73
CA LEU A 358 -25.54 0.90 2.10
C LEU A 358 -25.15 0.69 0.61
N PRO A 359 -25.12 1.72 -0.26
CA PRO A 359 -24.69 1.55 -1.64
C PRO A 359 -23.23 1.08 -1.76
N SER A 360 -22.33 1.62 -0.92
CA SER A 360 -20.92 1.20 -0.91
C SER A 360 -20.78 -0.27 -0.53
N PHE A 361 -21.46 -0.69 0.54
CA PHE A 361 -21.45 -2.06 1.01
C PHE A 361 -21.98 -3.03 -0.05
N VAL A 362 -23.13 -2.71 -0.67
CA VAL A 362 -23.72 -3.54 -1.73
C VAL A 362 -22.77 -3.66 -2.92
N GLY A 363 -22.15 -2.57 -3.35
CA GLY A 363 -21.26 -2.57 -4.51
C GLY A 363 -20.01 -3.42 -4.31
N GLU A 364 -19.35 -3.27 -3.16
CA GLU A 364 -18.16 -4.05 -2.83
C GLU A 364 -18.48 -5.51 -2.54
N LEU A 365 -19.57 -5.78 -1.82
CA LEU A 365 -20.02 -7.14 -1.57
C LEU A 365 -20.34 -7.86 -2.88
N ALA A 366 -21.06 -7.22 -3.79
CA ALA A 366 -21.39 -7.79 -5.09
C ALA A 366 -20.13 -8.09 -5.92
N LEU A 367 -19.13 -7.19 -5.91
CA LEU A 367 -17.85 -7.40 -6.58
C LEU A 367 -17.05 -8.56 -5.94
N SER A 368 -16.98 -8.60 -4.60
CA SER A 368 -16.24 -9.66 -3.88
C SER A 368 -16.83 -11.05 -4.13
N LEU A 369 -18.16 -11.17 -4.09
CA LEU A 369 -18.88 -12.41 -4.40
C LEU A 369 -18.68 -12.82 -5.86
N TRP A 370 -18.66 -11.87 -6.78
CA TRP A 370 -18.38 -12.16 -8.18
C TRP A 370 -16.93 -12.64 -8.40
N LEU A 371 -15.94 -12.05 -7.73
CA LEU A 371 -14.55 -12.54 -7.81
C LEU A 371 -14.40 -13.96 -7.24
N LEU A 372 -15.20 -14.29 -6.22
CA LEU A 372 -15.19 -15.60 -5.57
C LEU A 372 -15.92 -16.69 -6.38
N LEU A 373 -17.07 -16.37 -6.98
CA LEU A 373 -17.95 -17.34 -7.61
C LEU A 373 -17.96 -17.25 -9.14
N GLY A 374 -17.53 -16.12 -9.69
CA GLY A 374 -17.61 -15.80 -11.11
C GLY A 374 -16.85 -16.79 -11.98
N ARG A 375 -17.52 -17.27 -13.03
CA ARG A 375 -16.90 -18.08 -14.08
C ARG A 375 -16.06 -17.18 -14.98
N HIS A 376 -14.76 -17.13 -14.72
CA HIS A 376 -13.82 -16.49 -15.64
C HIS A 376 -13.60 -17.41 -16.85
N ARG A 377 -14.00 -16.95 -18.04
CA ARG A 377 -13.57 -17.58 -19.29
C ARG A 377 -12.17 -17.03 -19.59
N PRO A 378 -11.11 -17.86 -19.61
CA PRO A 378 -9.80 -17.39 -20.03
C PRO A 378 -9.94 -16.84 -21.45
N ASN A 379 -9.44 -15.63 -21.67
CA ASN A 379 -9.51 -14.98 -22.96
C ASN A 379 -8.88 -15.92 -24.00
N PRO A 380 -9.56 -16.27 -25.12
CA PRO A 380 -8.94 -17.08 -26.15
C PRO A 380 -7.66 -16.38 -26.59
N ALA A 381 -6.55 -17.12 -26.63
CA ALA A 381 -5.28 -16.58 -27.09
C ALA A 381 -5.49 -15.89 -28.45
N PRO A 382 -4.91 -14.69 -28.67
CA PRO A 382 -5.15 -13.94 -29.90
C PRO A 382 -4.83 -14.83 -31.10
N ALA A 383 -5.75 -14.89 -32.07
CA ALA A 383 -5.65 -15.76 -33.26
C ALA A 383 -4.34 -15.55 -34.05
N ALA A 384 -3.70 -14.39 -33.91
CA ALA A 384 -2.39 -14.07 -34.45
C ALA A 384 -1.26 -15.02 -33.99
N ALA A 385 -1.39 -15.66 -32.82
CA ALA A 385 -0.42 -16.65 -32.34
C ALA A 385 -0.45 -17.97 -33.14
N LYS A 386 -1.54 -18.25 -33.87
CA LYS A 386 -1.63 -19.43 -34.75
C LYS A 386 -1.04 -19.18 -36.15
N ALA A 387 -0.69 -17.93 -36.47
CA ALA A 387 -0.27 -17.53 -37.82
C ALA A 387 1.25 -17.27 -37.98
N CYS A 388 2.09 -17.55 -36.96
CA CYS A 388 3.54 -17.29 -36.96
C CYS A 388 4.44 -18.53 -37.22
#